data_AF-A0A2V3IVM4-F1
#
_entry.id   AF-A0A2V3IVM4-F1
#
_cell.length_a   1.000
_cell.length_b   1.000
_cell.length_c   1.000
_cell.angle_alpha   90.00
_cell.angle_beta   90.00
_cell.angle_gamma   90.00
#
_symmetry.space_group_name_H-M   'P 1'
#
loop_
_entity.id
_entity.type
_entity.pdbx_description
1 polymer ?
#
loop_
_entity_poly.entity_id
_entity_poly.type
_entity_poly.pdbx_seq_one_letter_code
_entity_poly.pdbx_strand_id
1 'polypeptide(L)'
;MYYLIVARPSDHSFLVESNSQLPTIPYSGTVTHYLRDVLDQVQMKLKHDLKLNFLRVECWSFEESWQTLIVFEVLGERSTKAPKNCKWVTQSAADKVALVPPSETVREYLKKYKVHGLEVNGERLYSFSGAGWFESASTWIKRNLSDFGEEVESIEKLQHGLGSCVLKVRVRSGTLFYMKCSKRMRWWNEVGVTCALAEVMPETFNKPLAVDMERGWMLMRDYGKTLPYELFETDLDMAKRVTCYWAEVQKKICITRSGAGGTRRRKSRWESAESSG
;
A
#
# COMPACT_ATOMS: atom_id res chain seq x y z
N MET A 1 1.00 -20.06 3.01
CA MET A 1 0.82 -20.16 1.53
C MET A 1 -0.22 -19.13 1.15
N TYR A 2 -0.11 -18.51 -0.02
CA TYR A 2 -1.12 -17.57 -0.49
C TYR A 2 -1.96 -18.17 -1.59
N TYR A 3 -3.29 -18.03 -1.50
CA TYR A 3 -4.18 -18.26 -2.64
C TYR A 3 -4.30 -16.98 -3.45
N LEU A 4 -4.51 -17.14 -4.76
CA LEU A 4 -4.70 -16.01 -5.67
C LEU A 4 -6.08 -16.07 -6.32
N ILE A 5 -6.81 -14.96 -6.28
CA ILE A 5 -7.83 -14.68 -7.30
C ILE A 5 -7.24 -13.66 -8.25
N VAL A 6 -7.09 -14.05 -9.52
CA VAL A 6 -6.77 -13.13 -10.61
C VAL A 6 -8.01 -13.02 -11.46
N ALA A 7 -8.81 -11.99 -11.18
CA ALA A 7 -10.07 -11.75 -11.85
C ALA A 7 -9.84 -11.01 -13.17
N ARG A 8 -10.64 -11.37 -14.17
CA ARG A 8 -10.78 -10.64 -15.41
C ARG A 8 -12.17 -10.00 -15.43
N PRO A 9 -12.29 -8.70 -15.12
CA PRO A 9 -13.59 -8.06 -14.96
C PRO A 9 -14.46 -8.06 -16.23
N SER A 10 -13.84 -7.98 -17.41
CA SER A 10 -14.52 -7.82 -18.70
C SER A 10 -15.54 -8.92 -19.03
N ASP A 11 -15.27 -10.15 -18.60
CA ASP A 11 -16.10 -11.32 -18.88
C ASP A 11 -16.44 -12.14 -17.63
N HIS A 12 -16.29 -11.52 -16.46
CA HIS A 12 -16.58 -12.15 -15.16
C HIS A 12 -15.88 -13.50 -14.97
N SER A 13 -14.66 -13.62 -15.48
CA SER A 13 -13.84 -14.83 -15.32
C SER A 13 -12.71 -14.61 -14.32
N PHE A 14 -12.11 -15.70 -13.85
CA PHE A 14 -10.91 -15.65 -13.04
C PHE A 14 -9.99 -16.81 -13.40
N LEU A 15 -8.72 -16.66 -13.04
CA LEU A 15 -7.68 -17.60 -13.42
C LEU A 15 -7.63 -18.79 -12.47
N VAL A 16 -7.57 -19.99 -13.03
CA VAL A 16 -7.26 -21.24 -12.31
C VAL A 16 -6.14 -21.99 -13.01
N GLU A 17 -5.45 -22.86 -12.29
CA GLU A 17 -4.49 -23.78 -12.90
C GLU A 17 -5.20 -24.79 -13.82
N SER A 18 -4.48 -25.38 -14.77
CA SER A 18 -5.07 -26.32 -15.75
C SER A 18 -5.81 -27.49 -15.09
N ASN A 19 -5.34 -27.94 -13.92
CA ASN A 19 -5.94 -28.97 -13.07
C ASN A 19 -7.18 -28.49 -12.28
N SER A 20 -7.67 -27.27 -12.53
CA SER A 20 -8.82 -26.64 -11.85
C SER A 20 -8.58 -26.34 -10.36
N GLN A 21 -7.32 -26.14 -9.97
CA GLN A 21 -6.96 -25.65 -8.64
C GLN A 21 -6.83 -24.13 -8.63
N LEU A 22 -7.14 -23.53 -7.49
CA LEU A 22 -6.89 -22.11 -7.28
C LEU A 22 -5.37 -21.89 -7.24
N PRO A 23 -4.80 -20.94 -8.02
CA PRO A 23 -3.36 -20.75 -8.04
C PRO A 23 -2.84 -20.36 -6.66
N THR A 24 -1.71 -20.95 -6.28
CA THR A 24 -1.05 -20.66 -4.99
C THR A 24 0.38 -20.17 -5.18
N ILE A 25 0.90 -19.45 -4.17
CA ILE A 25 2.31 -19.07 -4.08
C ILE A 25 2.87 -19.55 -2.74
N PRO A 26 4.06 -20.17 -2.74
CA PRO A 26 4.71 -20.59 -1.50
C PRO A 26 4.96 -19.40 -0.57
N TYR A 27 4.87 -19.66 0.72
CA TYR A 27 5.15 -18.67 1.75
C TYR A 27 6.59 -18.86 2.22
N SER A 28 7.44 -17.85 2.06
CA SER A 28 8.85 -17.90 2.49
C SER A 28 9.23 -16.86 3.55
N GLY A 29 8.29 -16.07 4.11
CA GLY A 29 8.61 -15.04 5.11
C GLY A 29 7.40 -14.37 5.75
N THR A 30 7.60 -13.62 6.85
CA THR A 30 6.54 -12.90 7.60
C THR A 30 5.83 -11.86 6.73
N VAL A 31 4.52 -12.04 6.54
CA VAL A 31 3.63 -11.29 5.61
C VAL A 31 3.76 -9.77 5.69
N THR A 32 4.17 -9.24 6.84
CA THR A 32 4.06 -7.81 7.13
C THR A 32 5.05 -6.94 6.34
N HIS A 33 6.16 -7.49 5.81
CA HIS A 33 7.24 -6.66 5.26
C HIS A 33 7.49 -6.80 3.75
N TYR A 34 7.04 -7.87 3.08
CA TYR A 34 7.39 -8.07 1.67
C TYR A 34 6.23 -8.54 0.78
N LEU A 35 5.10 -7.81 0.80
CA LEU A 35 4.07 -7.98 -0.25
C LEU A 35 4.73 -7.89 -1.64
N ARG A 36 5.71 -6.98 -1.81
CA ARG A 36 6.56 -6.90 -3.01
C ARG A 36 7.02 -8.26 -3.54
N ASP A 37 7.65 -9.06 -2.70
CA ASP A 37 8.20 -10.36 -3.11
C ASP A 37 7.10 -11.33 -3.51
N VAL A 38 5.93 -11.25 -2.87
CA VAL A 38 4.76 -12.05 -3.26
C VAL A 38 4.29 -11.63 -4.66
N LEU A 39 4.29 -10.34 -4.98
CA LEU A 39 3.87 -9.84 -6.30
C LEU A 39 4.86 -10.17 -7.39
N ASP A 40 6.15 -10.08 -7.08
CA ASP A 40 7.21 -10.49 -7.99
C ASP A 40 7.05 -11.99 -8.30
N GLN A 41 6.75 -12.81 -7.28
CA GLN A 41 6.39 -14.22 -7.47
C GLN A 41 5.11 -14.43 -8.27
N VAL A 42 4.05 -13.63 -8.06
CA VAL A 42 2.81 -13.68 -8.88
C VAL A 42 3.16 -13.40 -10.33
N GLN A 43 3.91 -12.34 -10.62
CA GLN A 43 4.28 -11.97 -11.97
C GLN A 43 5.18 -13.02 -12.62
N MET A 44 6.13 -13.59 -11.88
CA MET A 44 6.95 -14.70 -12.36
C MET A 44 6.10 -15.94 -12.68
N LYS A 45 5.17 -16.33 -11.79
CA LYS A 45 4.31 -17.50 -11.97
C LYS A 45 3.35 -17.34 -13.15
N LEU A 46 2.74 -16.17 -13.29
CA LEU A 46 1.73 -15.90 -14.32
C LEU A 46 2.33 -15.47 -15.66
N LYS A 47 3.66 -15.30 -15.73
CA LYS A 47 4.40 -14.72 -16.86
C LYS A 47 4.00 -13.27 -17.13
N HIS A 48 4.95 -12.44 -17.57
CA HIS A 48 4.82 -10.98 -17.72
C HIS A 48 3.72 -10.48 -18.69
N ASP A 49 2.86 -11.34 -19.22
CA ASP A 49 1.83 -10.97 -20.20
C ASP A 49 0.60 -10.31 -19.55
N LEU A 50 0.40 -10.45 -18.24
CA LEU A 50 -0.73 -9.84 -17.51
C LEU A 50 -0.30 -8.59 -16.73
N LYS A 51 -0.95 -7.46 -17.04
CA LYS A 51 -0.91 -6.28 -16.18
C LYS A 51 -1.92 -6.49 -15.05
N LEU A 52 -1.43 -6.62 -13.83
CA LEU A 52 -2.27 -6.88 -12.66
C LEU A 52 -2.43 -5.63 -11.81
N ASN A 53 -3.63 -5.40 -11.29
CA ASN A 53 -3.90 -4.45 -10.24
C ASN A 53 -4.29 -5.21 -8.98
N PHE A 54 -3.49 -5.05 -7.94
CA PHE A 54 -3.77 -5.64 -6.65
C PHE A 54 -4.88 -4.89 -5.94
N LEU A 55 -5.90 -5.61 -5.49
CA LEU A 55 -7.12 -5.02 -4.95
C LEU A 55 -7.16 -5.03 -3.44
N ARG A 56 -6.91 -6.20 -2.83
CA ARG A 56 -7.04 -6.42 -1.39
C ARG A 56 -6.48 -7.78 -0.96
N VAL A 57 -6.40 -7.94 0.35
CA VAL A 57 -6.12 -9.21 1.03
C VAL A 57 -7.34 -9.65 1.82
N GLU A 58 -7.66 -10.94 1.75
CA GLU A 58 -8.81 -11.58 2.35
C GLU A 58 -8.41 -12.85 3.10
N CYS A 59 -9.35 -13.38 3.88
CA CYS A 59 -9.18 -14.62 4.66
C CYS A 59 -8.00 -14.56 5.64
N TRP A 60 -7.62 -13.35 6.07
CA TRP A 60 -6.52 -13.14 6.99
C TRP A 60 -6.95 -13.46 8.44
N SER A 61 -6.23 -14.37 9.09
CA SER A 61 -6.38 -14.71 10.52
C SER A 61 -5.04 -14.57 11.23
N PHE A 62 -5.06 -14.08 12.48
CA PHE A 62 -3.90 -14.03 13.36
C PHE A 62 -3.65 -15.35 14.11
N GLU A 63 -4.65 -16.23 14.17
CA GLU A 63 -4.66 -17.41 15.06
C GLU A 63 -4.36 -18.72 14.31
N GLU A 64 -4.65 -18.80 13.02
CA GLU A 64 -4.41 -19.99 12.20
C GLU A 64 -3.32 -19.72 11.16
N SER A 65 -2.52 -20.75 10.89
CA SER A 65 -1.45 -20.73 9.88
C SER A 65 -1.85 -19.96 8.62
N TRP A 66 -1.08 -18.91 8.30
CA TRP A 66 -1.26 -17.93 7.23
C TRP A 66 -1.78 -18.50 5.89
N GLN A 67 -3.09 -18.71 5.80
CA GLN A 67 -3.81 -19.00 4.56
C GLN A 67 -4.51 -17.73 4.12
N THR A 68 -3.77 -16.90 3.40
CA THR A 68 -4.21 -15.57 2.99
C THR A 68 -4.61 -15.60 1.52
N LEU A 69 -5.78 -15.04 1.20
CA LEU A 69 -6.27 -14.90 -0.16
C LEU A 69 -5.91 -13.51 -0.68
N ILE A 70 -5.19 -13.45 -1.80
CA ILE A 70 -4.77 -12.21 -2.44
C ILE A 70 -5.62 -12.01 -3.69
N VAL A 71 -6.27 -10.86 -3.81
CA VAL A 71 -7.20 -10.56 -4.89
C VAL A 71 -6.59 -9.53 -5.83
N PHE A 72 -6.57 -9.87 -7.12
CA PHE A 72 -6.12 -9.05 -8.23
C PHE A 72 -7.22 -8.92 -9.29
N GLU A 73 -7.15 -7.85 -10.06
CA GLU A 73 -7.79 -7.75 -11.37
C GLU A 73 -6.75 -7.60 -12.48
N VAL A 74 -7.12 -7.98 -13.70
CA VAL A 74 -6.35 -7.72 -14.92
C VAL A 74 -6.70 -6.35 -15.49
N LEU A 75 -5.68 -5.55 -15.83
CA LEU A 75 -5.81 -4.24 -16.47
C LEU A 75 -5.52 -4.29 -17.98
N GLY A 76 -6.29 -3.54 -18.77
CA GLY A 76 -5.91 -3.12 -20.13
C GLY A 76 -5.74 -4.26 -21.14
N GLU A 77 -6.73 -5.16 -21.23
CA GLU A 77 -6.67 -6.36 -22.06
C GLU A 77 -6.23 -6.12 -23.51
N ARG A 78 -5.17 -6.80 -23.92
CA ARG A 78 -4.86 -7.07 -25.34
C ARG A 78 -4.83 -8.56 -25.68
N SER A 79 -4.82 -9.45 -24.69
CA SER A 79 -4.72 -10.90 -24.92
C SER A 79 -5.85 -11.65 -24.22
N THR A 80 -6.57 -12.46 -24.99
CA THR A 80 -7.61 -13.38 -24.51
C THR A 80 -7.03 -14.69 -23.97
N LYS A 81 -5.74 -14.95 -24.18
CA LYS A 81 -5.08 -16.22 -23.85
C LYS A 81 -4.67 -16.24 -22.38
N ALA A 82 -5.02 -17.31 -21.68
CA ALA A 82 -4.53 -17.55 -20.32
C ALA A 82 -3.02 -17.80 -20.29
N PRO A 83 -2.33 -17.45 -19.19
CA PRO A 83 -0.96 -17.87 -18.93
C PRO A 83 -0.72 -19.37 -19.12
N LYS A 84 0.54 -19.75 -19.36
CA LYS A 84 0.92 -21.16 -19.49
C LYS A 84 0.47 -21.95 -18.24
N ASN A 85 -0.10 -23.13 -18.43
CA ASN A 85 -0.64 -24.00 -17.37
C ASN A 85 -1.80 -23.41 -16.57
N CYS A 86 -2.45 -22.37 -17.09
CA CYS A 86 -3.64 -21.78 -16.50
C CYS A 86 -4.78 -21.75 -17.53
N LYS A 87 -6.00 -21.56 -17.04
CA LYS A 87 -7.20 -21.35 -17.85
C LYS A 87 -8.12 -20.33 -17.16
N TRP A 88 -8.88 -19.62 -17.98
CA TRP A 88 -9.95 -18.76 -17.50
C TRP A 88 -11.19 -19.61 -17.22
N VAL A 89 -11.82 -19.40 -16.07
CA VAL A 89 -13.10 -20.00 -15.71
C VAL A 89 -14.07 -18.92 -15.25
N THR A 90 -15.36 -19.12 -15.51
CA THR A 90 -16.40 -18.17 -15.12
C THR A 90 -16.51 -18.09 -13.60
N GLN A 91 -16.84 -16.91 -13.06
CA GLN A 91 -17.02 -16.72 -11.62
C GLN A 91 -18.05 -17.69 -11.03
N SER A 92 -19.03 -18.12 -11.82
CA SER A 92 -20.05 -19.11 -11.45
C SER A 92 -19.49 -20.48 -11.04
N ALA A 93 -18.23 -20.79 -11.40
CA ALA A 93 -17.54 -22.02 -11.03
C ALA A 93 -16.67 -21.88 -9.77
N ALA A 94 -16.63 -20.69 -9.14
CA ALA A 94 -15.70 -20.38 -8.03
C ALA A 94 -15.77 -21.36 -6.87
N ASP A 95 -16.97 -21.78 -6.45
CA ASP A 95 -17.19 -22.71 -5.34
C ASP A 95 -16.77 -24.16 -5.63
N LYS A 96 -16.54 -24.50 -6.91
CA LYS A 96 -16.14 -25.84 -7.38
C LYS A 96 -14.63 -25.99 -7.57
N VAL A 97 -13.87 -24.90 -7.48
CA VAL A 97 -12.42 -24.92 -7.64
C VAL A 97 -11.77 -25.70 -6.48
N ALA A 98 -10.77 -26.50 -6.81
CA ALA A 98 -10.01 -27.26 -5.82
C ALA A 98 -9.07 -26.33 -5.05
N LEU A 99 -9.01 -26.52 -3.73
CA LEU A 99 -8.11 -25.81 -2.83
C LEU A 99 -7.07 -26.81 -2.34
N VAL A 100 -5.79 -26.52 -2.60
CA VAL A 100 -4.67 -27.35 -2.14
C VAL A 100 -3.64 -26.44 -1.46
N PRO A 101 -3.48 -26.52 -0.13
CA PRO A 101 -4.22 -27.38 0.81
C PRO A 101 -5.72 -27.00 0.93
N PRO A 102 -6.56 -27.80 1.59
CA PRO A 102 -7.92 -27.37 1.91
C PRO A 102 -7.94 -26.12 2.82
N SER A 103 -8.95 -25.28 2.64
CA SER A 103 -9.18 -24.06 3.45
C SER A 103 -10.66 -23.73 3.49
N GLU A 104 -11.29 -23.76 4.67
CA GLU A 104 -12.72 -23.44 4.79
C GLU A 104 -12.97 -21.94 4.63
N THR A 105 -12.12 -21.09 5.22
CA THR A 105 -12.22 -19.63 5.09
C THR A 105 -12.15 -19.16 3.64
N VAL A 106 -11.29 -19.77 2.82
CA VAL A 106 -11.21 -19.46 1.38
C VAL A 106 -12.41 -20.05 0.63
N ARG A 107 -12.87 -21.23 1.01
CA ARG A 107 -14.08 -21.84 0.42
C ARG A 107 -15.32 -21.00 0.66
N GLU A 108 -15.50 -20.45 1.86
CA GLU A 108 -16.57 -19.52 2.17
C GLU A 108 -16.48 -18.23 1.35
N TYR A 109 -15.27 -17.69 1.17
CA TYR A 109 -15.06 -16.54 0.30
C TYR A 109 -15.48 -16.86 -1.14
N LEU A 110 -15.07 -18.01 -1.69
CA LEU A 110 -15.41 -18.42 -3.06
C LEU A 110 -16.91 -18.60 -3.28
N LYS A 111 -17.66 -19.06 -2.26
CA LYS A 111 -19.13 -19.11 -2.29
C LYS A 111 -19.74 -17.71 -2.49
N LYS A 112 -19.19 -16.69 -1.81
CA LYS A 112 -19.62 -15.29 -1.99
C LYS A 112 -19.17 -14.74 -3.33
N TYR A 113 -17.93 -15.03 -3.74
CA TYR A 113 -17.34 -14.58 -5.01
C TYR A 113 -18.11 -15.09 -6.23
N LYS A 114 -18.65 -16.31 -6.16
CA LYS A 114 -19.53 -16.87 -7.20
C LYS A 114 -20.70 -15.95 -7.55
N VAL A 115 -21.27 -15.29 -6.54
CA VAL A 115 -22.47 -14.45 -6.67
C VAL A 115 -22.09 -13.00 -6.95
N HIS A 116 -21.14 -12.45 -6.20
CA HIS A 116 -20.84 -11.01 -6.19
C HIS A 116 -19.53 -10.64 -6.91
N GLY A 117 -18.75 -11.62 -7.37
CA GLY A 117 -17.46 -11.38 -8.03
C GLY A 117 -16.53 -10.49 -7.20
N LEU A 118 -15.96 -9.47 -7.84
CA LEU A 118 -15.05 -8.53 -7.20
C LEU A 118 -15.71 -7.63 -6.14
N GLU A 119 -17.04 -7.59 -6.05
CA GLU A 119 -17.75 -6.78 -5.05
C GLU A 119 -17.74 -7.40 -3.65
N VAL A 120 -17.34 -8.67 -3.50
CA VAL A 120 -17.20 -9.30 -2.17
C VAL A 120 -16.25 -8.47 -1.30
N ASN A 121 -16.78 -7.93 -0.20
CA ASN A 121 -16.05 -7.02 0.69
C ASN A 121 -15.44 -5.81 -0.05
N GLY A 122 -16.18 -5.21 -0.99
CA GLY A 122 -15.73 -4.04 -1.75
C GLY A 122 -15.27 -2.87 -0.88
N GLU A 123 -15.80 -2.75 0.34
CA GLU A 123 -15.37 -1.75 1.34
C GLU A 123 -13.93 -1.96 1.83
N ARG A 124 -13.34 -3.14 1.61
CA ARG A 124 -11.94 -3.47 1.96
C ARG A 124 -10.96 -3.19 0.83
N LEU A 125 -11.43 -2.76 -0.34
CA LEU A 125 -10.55 -2.33 -1.42
C LEU A 125 -9.55 -1.29 -0.90
N TYR A 126 -8.28 -1.44 -1.27
CA TYR A 126 -7.33 -0.40 -0.97
C TYR A 126 -7.69 0.89 -1.71
N SER A 127 -7.48 2.03 -1.06
CA SER A 127 -7.80 3.35 -1.62
C SER A 127 -7.07 3.64 -2.93
N PHE A 128 -5.98 2.91 -3.20
CA PHE A 128 -5.15 3.01 -4.40
C PHE A 128 -5.37 1.90 -5.43
N SER A 129 -6.46 1.15 -5.28
CA SER A 129 -6.77 -0.01 -6.11
C SER A 129 -8.11 0.10 -6.83
N GLY A 130 -8.95 1.07 -6.49
CA GLY A 130 -10.24 1.27 -7.18
C GLY A 130 -10.09 1.70 -8.64
N ALA A 131 -11.12 1.41 -9.44
CA ALA A 131 -11.20 1.83 -10.83
C ALA A 131 -11.04 3.36 -10.97
N GLY A 132 -10.26 3.81 -11.96
CA GLY A 132 -10.00 5.23 -12.20
C GLY A 132 -9.01 5.89 -11.23
N TRP A 133 -8.55 5.18 -10.20
CA TRP A 133 -7.60 5.76 -9.23
C TRP A 133 -6.28 6.14 -9.89
N PHE A 134 -5.73 5.27 -10.75
CA PHE A 134 -4.43 5.52 -11.37
C PHE A 134 -4.49 6.74 -12.31
N GLU A 135 -5.59 6.89 -13.06
CA GLU A 135 -5.85 8.03 -13.94
C GLU A 135 -6.02 9.32 -13.14
N SER A 136 -6.76 9.27 -12.03
CA SER A 136 -6.94 10.39 -11.11
C SER A 136 -5.60 10.83 -10.49
N ALA A 137 -4.83 9.87 -9.97
CA ALA A 137 -3.48 10.09 -9.47
C ALA A 137 -2.54 10.66 -10.54
N SER A 138 -2.56 10.10 -11.75
CA SER A 138 -1.73 10.56 -12.86
C SER A 138 -2.05 11.99 -13.27
N THR A 139 -3.34 12.33 -13.30
CA THR A 139 -3.80 13.69 -13.62
C THR A 139 -3.33 14.68 -12.55
N TRP A 140 -3.45 14.31 -11.27
CA TRP A 140 -2.99 15.14 -10.16
C TRP A 140 -1.46 15.33 -10.19
N ILE A 141 -0.68 14.28 -10.47
CA ILE A 141 0.77 14.37 -10.65
C ILE A 141 1.12 15.34 -11.78
N LYS A 142 0.52 15.16 -12.96
CA LYS A 142 0.81 15.99 -14.15
C LYS A 142 0.52 17.45 -13.90
N ARG A 143 -0.62 17.76 -13.27
CA ARG A 143 -0.97 19.13 -12.89
C ARG A 143 0.08 19.75 -11.97
N ASN A 144 0.39 19.08 -10.86
CA ASN A 144 1.34 19.63 -9.89
C ASN A 144 2.73 19.80 -10.51
N LEU A 145 3.23 18.83 -11.28
CA LEU A 145 4.55 18.95 -11.91
C LEU A 145 4.61 20.03 -13.01
N SER A 146 3.52 20.23 -13.74
CA SER A 146 3.40 21.34 -14.71
C SER A 146 3.55 22.70 -14.01
N ASP A 147 3.01 22.85 -12.79
CA ASP A 147 3.14 24.09 -12.01
C ASP A 147 4.60 24.37 -11.58
N PHE A 148 5.48 23.34 -11.61
CA PHE A 148 6.91 23.46 -11.38
C PHE A 148 7.75 23.47 -12.68
N GLY A 149 7.11 23.57 -13.84
CA GLY A 149 7.80 23.58 -15.14
C GLY A 149 8.33 22.23 -15.59
N GLU A 150 7.85 21.13 -15.00
CA GLU A 150 8.27 19.77 -15.36
C GLU A 150 7.25 19.09 -16.28
N GLU A 151 7.73 18.52 -17.38
CA GLU A 151 6.91 17.77 -18.35
C GLU A 151 7.00 16.26 -18.06
N VAL A 152 5.88 15.62 -17.76
CA VAL A 152 5.82 14.18 -17.41
C VAL A 152 5.95 13.31 -18.65
N GLU A 153 6.98 12.47 -18.70
CA GLU A 153 7.19 11.47 -19.76
C GLU A 153 6.50 10.15 -19.43
N SER A 154 6.61 9.68 -18.19
CA SER A 154 6.02 8.39 -17.77
C SER A 154 5.66 8.37 -16.29
N ILE A 155 4.61 7.61 -15.98
CA ILE A 155 4.17 7.29 -14.63
C ILE A 155 4.05 5.78 -14.53
N GLU A 156 4.79 5.18 -13.60
CA GLU A 156 4.88 3.74 -13.39
C GLU A 156 4.48 3.42 -11.95
N LYS A 157 3.61 2.43 -11.74
CA LYS A 157 3.33 1.92 -10.39
C LYS A 157 4.54 1.08 -9.94
N LEU A 158 5.33 1.60 -9.00
CA LEU A 158 6.58 0.99 -8.56
C LEU A 158 6.38 0.02 -7.40
N GLN A 159 5.49 0.37 -6.47
CA GLN A 159 5.22 -0.47 -5.31
C GLN A 159 3.77 -0.39 -4.89
N HIS A 160 3.25 -1.53 -4.41
CA HIS A 160 2.07 -1.57 -3.58
C HIS A 160 2.33 -2.46 -2.36
N GLY A 161 1.96 -1.95 -1.18
CA GLY A 161 2.00 -2.66 0.10
C GLY A 161 0.58 -2.80 0.67
N LEU A 162 0.45 -3.45 1.82
CA LEU A 162 -0.83 -3.62 2.52
C LEU A 162 -1.46 -2.29 2.99
N GLY A 163 -0.73 -1.18 2.91
CA GLY A 163 -1.18 0.13 3.37
C GLY A 163 -0.67 1.31 2.56
N SER A 164 0.00 1.11 1.42
CA SER A 164 0.44 2.22 0.59
C SER A 164 0.71 1.81 -0.86
N CYS A 165 0.71 2.80 -1.75
CA CYS A 165 1.14 2.67 -3.15
C CYS A 165 2.15 3.77 -3.48
N VAL A 166 3.16 3.44 -4.27
CA VAL A 166 4.16 4.39 -4.79
C VAL A 166 4.12 4.38 -6.31
N LEU A 167 3.96 5.55 -6.90
CA LEU A 167 4.13 5.79 -8.33
C LEU A 167 5.46 6.48 -8.57
N LYS A 168 6.27 5.94 -9.48
CA LYS A 168 7.47 6.58 -10.01
C LYS A 168 7.11 7.43 -11.21
N VAL A 169 7.66 8.63 -11.26
CA VAL A 169 7.40 9.60 -12.32
C VAL A 169 8.74 10.01 -12.94
N ARG A 170 8.86 9.82 -14.27
CA ARG A 170 9.97 10.38 -15.04
C ARG A 170 9.49 11.62 -15.77
N VAL A 171 10.28 12.67 -15.71
CA VAL A 171 10.03 13.93 -16.42
C VAL A 171 11.16 14.19 -17.41
N ARG A 172 10.89 15.06 -18.39
CA ARG A 172 11.81 15.36 -19.49
C ARG A 172 13.15 15.94 -19.06
N SER A 173 13.20 16.63 -17.92
CA SER A 173 14.46 17.14 -17.37
C SER A 173 15.42 16.04 -16.90
N GLY A 174 14.95 14.78 -16.83
CA GLY A 174 15.69 13.65 -16.26
C GLY A 174 15.54 13.53 -14.74
N THR A 175 14.91 14.52 -14.07
CA THR A 175 14.61 14.45 -12.65
C THR A 175 13.62 13.31 -12.37
N LEU A 176 13.81 12.62 -11.25
CA LEU A 176 12.87 11.60 -10.79
C LEU A 176 11.99 12.13 -9.67
N PHE A 177 10.71 11.79 -9.74
CA PHE A 177 9.74 12.09 -8.69
C PHE A 177 8.99 10.83 -8.29
N TYR A 178 8.44 10.84 -7.09
CA TYR A 178 7.60 9.79 -6.56
C TYR A 178 6.34 10.36 -5.95
N MET A 179 5.18 9.78 -6.28
CA MET A 179 3.95 9.99 -5.54
C MET A 179 3.72 8.81 -4.63
N LYS A 180 3.57 9.05 -3.32
CA LYS A 180 3.13 8.06 -2.36
C LYS A 180 1.68 8.32 -1.98
N CYS A 181 0.88 7.26 -1.97
CA CYS A 181 -0.46 7.22 -1.42
C CYS A 181 -0.46 6.29 -0.22
N SER A 182 -0.81 6.80 0.96
CA SER A 182 -0.91 5.99 2.17
C SER A 182 -2.35 5.74 2.57
N LYS A 183 -2.65 4.56 3.10
CA LYS A 183 -3.98 4.20 3.60
C LYS A 183 -4.33 5.12 4.76
N ARG A 184 -5.40 5.89 4.61
CA ARG A 184 -5.90 6.73 5.69
C ARG A 184 -6.61 5.86 6.72
N MET A 185 -5.92 5.57 7.82
CA MET A 185 -6.56 5.10 9.05
C MET A 185 -6.65 6.27 10.03
N ARG A 186 -7.61 6.23 10.98
CA ARG A 186 -7.83 7.29 11.97
C ARG A 186 -6.55 7.72 12.72
N TRP A 187 -5.60 6.81 12.86
CA TRP A 187 -4.33 7.00 13.59
C TRP A 187 -3.11 7.14 12.67
N TRP A 188 -3.30 7.03 11.35
CA TRP A 188 -2.22 7.05 10.36
C TRP A 188 -2.29 8.33 9.54
N ASN A 189 -1.41 9.29 9.83
CA ASN A 189 -1.32 10.57 9.12
C ASN A 189 0.11 10.84 8.65
N GLU A 190 0.57 10.01 7.70
CA GLU A 190 1.94 10.11 7.18
C GLU A 190 2.20 11.46 6.52
N VAL A 191 1.29 11.93 5.66
CA VAL A 191 1.43 13.22 4.96
C VAL A 191 1.60 14.38 5.95
N GLY A 192 0.74 14.43 6.97
CA GLY A 192 0.80 15.48 8.00
C GLY A 192 2.06 15.39 8.86
N VAL A 193 2.48 14.18 9.23
CA VAL A 193 3.74 13.97 9.98
C VAL A 193 4.94 14.40 9.14
N THR A 194 5.01 14.03 7.86
CA THR A 194 6.09 14.44 6.96
C THR A 194 6.13 15.95 6.76
N CYS A 195 4.99 16.61 6.58
CA CYS A 195 4.94 18.08 6.48
C CYS A 195 5.43 18.75 7.75
N ALA A 196 4.97 18.29 8.93
CA ALA A 196 5.40 18.85 10.21
C ALA A 196 6.91 18.63 10.47
N LEU A 197 7.42 17.45 10.11
CA LEU A 197 8.85 17.16 10.18
C LEU A 197 9.69 18.09 9.31
N ALA A 198 9.24 18.34 8.07
CA ALA A 198 9.91 19.23 7.14
C ALA A 198 9.88 20.70 7.58
N GLU A 199 8.87 21.11 8.36
CA GLU A 199 8.81 22.45 8.95
C GLU A 199 9.76 22.60 10.14
N VAL A 200 9.85 21.58 11.00
CA VAL A 200 10.67 21.63 12.23
C VAL A 200 12.15 21.35 11.94
N MET A 201 12.45 20.52 10.95
CA MET A 201 13.80 20.08 10.59
C MET A 201 14.00 20.07 9.06
N PRO A 202 13.92 21.24 8.39
CA PRO A 202 14.02 21.34 6.93
C PRO A 202 15.38 20.91 6.37
N GLU A 203 16.43 20.89 7.19
CA GLU A 203 17.76 20.40 6.84
C GLU A 203 17.80 18.87 6.69
N THR A 204 16.84 18.17 7.28
CA THR A 204 16.77 16.71 7.34
C THR A 204 15.62 16.16 6.52
N PHE A 205 14.43 16.74 6.70
CA PHE A 205 13.20 16.27 6.08
C PHE A 205 12.81 17.24 4.98
N ASN A 206 12.85 16.74 3.74
CA ASN A 206 12.43 17.53 2.61
C ASN A 206 10.92 17.73 2.63
N LYS A 207 10.51 18.98 2.41
CA LYS A 207 9.10 19.31 2.23
C LYS A 207 8.58 18.61 0.96
N PRO A 208 7.42 17.94 1.03
CA PRO A 208 6.76 17.44 -0.17
C PRO A 208 6.48 18.57 -1.16
N LEU A 209 6.60 18.27 -2.45
CA LEU A 209 6.33 19.20 -3.53
C LEU A 209 4.85 19.59 -3.56
N ALA A 210 3.99 18.60 -3.39
CA ALA A 210 2.55 18.75 -3.31
C ALA A 210 1.94 17.67 -2.42
N VAL A 211 0.82 17.99 -1.78
CA VAL A 211 0.09 17.07 -0.91
C VAL A 211 -1.41 17.15 -1.15
N ASP A 212 -2.09 16.02 -1.02
CA ASP A 212 -3.54 15.93 -0.87
C ASP A 212 -3.82 15.22 0.45
N MET A 213 -4.15 15.99 1.48
CA MET A 213 -4.36 15.49 2.84
C MET A 213 -5.58 14.56 2.94
N GLU A 214 -6.61 14.80 2.12
CA GLU A 214 -7.83 14.01 2.16
C GLU A 214 -7.58 12.62 1.57
N ARG A 215 -6.88 12.57 0.43
CA ARG A 215 -6.55 11.33 -0.29
C ARG A 215 -5.29 10.64 0.24
N GLY A 216 -4.53 11.30 1.12
CA GLY A 216 -3.27 10.81 1.65
C GLY A 216 -2.17 10.73 0.59
N TRP A 217 -2.17 11.65 -0.37
CA TRP A 217 -1.18 11.71 -1.45
C TRP A 217 -0.06 12.70 -1.12
N MET A 218 1.15 12.31 -1.48
CA MET A 218 2.35 13.10 -1.26
C MET A 218 3.29 12.94 -2.45
N LEU A 219 3.56 14.03 -3.16
CA LEU A 219 4.49 14.08 -4.29
C LEU A 219 5.85 14.61 -3.83
N MET A 220 6.92 13.90 -4.14
CA MET A 220 8.27 14.17 -3.67
C MET A 220 9.28 14.00 -4.80
N ARG A 221 10.42 14.69 -4.71
CA ARG A 221 11.59 14.38 -5.55
C ARG A 221 12.23 13.07 -5.09
N ASP A 222 13.01 12.45 -5.98
CA ASP A 222 13.96 11.42 -5.58
C ASP A 222 15.08 12.04 -4.74
N TYR A 223 15.35 11.46 -3.57
CA TYR A 223 16.43 11.89 -2.66
C TYR A 223 17.57 10.88 -2.61
N GLY A 224 17.59 9.92 -3.54
CA GLY A 224 18.67 8.95 -3.68
C GLY A 224 18.39 7.64 -2.98
N LYS A 225 19.47 6.90 -2.72
CA LYS A 225 19.40 5.49 -2.32
C LYS A 225 18.98 5.35 -0.86
N THR A 226 18.02 4.47 -0.62
CA THR A 226 17.72 3.97 0.73
C THR A 226 18.90 3.15 1.27
N LEU A 227 19.20 3.30 2.56
CA LEU A 227 20.17 2.45 3.23
C LEU A 227 19.69 0.99 3.21
N PRO A 228 20.53 0.02 2.76
CA PRO A 228 20.22 -1.40 2.86
C PRO A 228 19.88 -1.81 4.30
N TYR A 229 18.88 -2.66 4.48
CA TYR A 229 18.44 -3.09 5.80
C TYR A 229 19.51 -3.96 6.48
N GLU A 230 20.21 -4.78 5.71
CA GLU A 230 21.25 -5.71 6.18
C GLU A 230 22.39 -4.97 6.88
N LEU A 231 22.65 -3.71 6.51
CA LEU A 231 23.66 -2.88 7.17
C LEU A 231 23.32 -2.61 8.63
N PHE A 232 22.04 -2.58 9.01
CA PHE A 232 21.64 -2.43 10.42
C PHE A 232 21.99 -3.66 11.25
N GLU A 233 22.05 -4.84 10.63
CA GLU A 233 22.37 -6.10 11.30
C GLU A 233 23.88 -6.35 11.36
N THR A 234 24.62 -5.91 10.33
CA THR A 234 26.06 -6.20 10.20
C THR A 234 26.98 -5.07 10.66
N ASP A 235 26.49 -3.82 10.74
CA ASP A 235 27.28 -2.65 11.15
C ASP A 235 26.63 -1.95 12.37
N LEU A 236 27.12 -2.31 13.56
CA LEU A 236 26.62 -1.79 14.83
C LEU A 236 26.83 -0.27 14.97
N ASP A 237 27.91 0.28 14.40
CA ASP A 237 28.19 1.71 14.47
C ASP A 237 27.23 2.51 13.57
N MET A 238 26.89 1.98 12.40
CA MET A 238 25.81 2.51 11.57
C MET A 238 24.47 2.45 12.31
N ALA A 239 24.10 1.29 12.86
CA ALA A 239 22.84 1.11 13.59
C ALA A 239 22.73 2.09 14.77
N LYS A 240 23.82 2.28 15.52
CA LYS A 240 23.89 3.25 16.62
C LYS A 240 23.71 4.68 16.11
N ARG A 241 24.40 5.08 15.04
CA ARG A 241 24.27 6.43 14.46
C ARG A 241 22.84 6.73 14.03
N VAL A 242 22.21 5.81 13.29
CA VAL A 242 20.83 6.01 12.81
C VAL A 242 19.84 6.05 13.98
N THR A 243 19.99 5.18 14.98
CA THR A 243 19.12 5.15 16.16
C THR A 243 19.25 6.43 16.98
N CYS A 244 20.48 6.90 17.23
CA CYS A 244 20.72 8.17 17.91
C CYS A 244 20.13 9.34 17.13
N TYR A 245 20.26 9.35 15.80
CA TYR A 245 19.67 10.39 14.96
C TYR A 245 18.15 10.43 15.08
N TRP A 246 17.47 9.28 15.04
CA TRP A 246 16.03 9.20 15.26
C TRP A 246 15.60 9.68 16.65
N ALA A 247 16.39 9.42 17.69
CA ALA A 247 16.12 9.96 19.02
C ALA A 247 16.16 11.50 19.04
N GLU A 248 17.09 12.13 18.32
CA GLU A 248 17.15 13.59 18.19
C GLU A 248 15.96 14.16 17.42
N VAL A 249 15.52 13.47 16.36
CA VAL A 249 14.27 13.82 15.63
C VAL A 249 13.08 13.81 16.59
N GLN A 250 12.92 12.76 17.38
CA GLN A 250 11.82 12.64 18.36
C GLN A 250 11.86 13.76 19.41
N LYS A 251 13.05 14.08 19.95
CA LYS A 251 13.22 15.18 20.92
C LYS A 251 12.81 16.53 20.33
N LYS A 252 13.30 16.87 19.13
CA LYS A 252 13.03 18.16 18.49
C LYS A 252 11.53 18.41 18.27
N ILE A 253 10.78 17.40 17.84
CA ILE A 253 9.32 17.50 17.59
C ILE A 253 8.53 17.68 18.89
N CYS A 254 8.90 16.97 19.96
CA CYS A 254 8.23 17.09 21.25
C CYS A 254 8.40 18.49 21.87
N ILE A 255 9.58 19.10 21.69
CA ILE A 255 9.91 20.42 22.23
C ILE A 255 9.13 21.53 21.50
N THR A 256 9.00 21.47 20.17
CA THR A 256 8.29 22.50 19.38
C THR A 256 6.80 22.58 19.72
N ARG A 257 6.15 21.45 20.03
CA ARG A 257 4.76 21.44 20.52
C ARG A 257 4.58 22.05 21.90
N SER A 258 5.61 21.98 22.73
CA SER A 258 5.59 22.53 24.09
C SER A 258 5.78 24.05 24.12
N GLY A 259 6.34 24.64 23.04
CA GLY A 259 6.50 26.09 22.87
C GLY A 259 5.31 26.80 22.22
N ALA A 260 4.52 26.11 21.39
CA ALA A 260 3.33 26.69 20.72
C ALA A 260 2.06 26.64 21.60
N GLY A 261 2.08 25.91 22.71
CA GLY A 261 1.02 25.86 23.71
C GLY A 261 1.27 26.87 24.81
N GLY A 262 1.02 28.16 24.55
CA GLY A 262 0.91 29.17 25.59
C GLY A 262 0.03 28.64 26.73
N THR A 263 0.63 28.61 27.92
CA THR A 263 0.06 28.35 29.24
C THR A 263 -1.44 28.64 29.38
N ARG A 264 -2.30 27.67 29.04
CA ARG A 264 -3.59 27.50 29.73
C ARG A 264 -3.40 26.47 30.83
N ARG A 265 -2.84 26.95 31.96
CA ARG A 265 -2.98 26.31 33.25
C ARG A 265 -4.48 26.14 33.50
N ARG A 266 -5.00 24.92 33.33
CA ARG A 266 -6.30 24.54 33.90
C ARG A 266 -6.14 24.69 35.40
N LYS A 267 -6.58 25.83 35.96
CA LYS A 267 -6.87 25.90 37.39
C LYS A 267 -7.94 24.84 37.66
N SER A 268 -7.59 23.85 38.47
CA SER A 268 -8.52 22.91 39.07
C SER A 268 -9.63 23.71 39.77
N ARG A 269 -10.86 23.53 39.28
CA ARG A 269 -12.06 24.08 39.90
C ARG A 269 -12.48 23.13 41.03
N TRP A 270 -11.68 23.06 42.10
CA TRP A 270 -11.99 22.25 43.30
C TRP A 270 -11.43 22.82 44.61
N GLU A 271 -11.09 24.11 44.66
CA GLU A 271 -10.69 24.78 45.92
C GLU A 271 -11.38 26.15 46.02
N SER A 272 -12.70 26.14 46.27
CA SER A 272 -13.48 27.30 46.73
C SER A 272 -14.85 26.81 47.23
N ALA A 273 -14.84 25.95 48.25
CA ALA A 273 -16.02 25.60 49.03
C ALA A 273 -15.60 25.14 50.42
N GLU A 274 -14.80 25.95 51.12
CA GLU A 274 -14.56 25.81 52.56
C GLU A 274 -13.93 27.09 53.09
N SER A 275 -14.74 28.15 53.15
CA SER A 275 -14.61 29.31 54.04
C SER A 275 -15.61 30.38 53.61
N SER A 276 -16.85 30.26 54.12
CA SER A 276 -17.82 31.34 54.42
C SER A 276 -19.24 30.74 54.41
N GLY A 277 -19.78 30.44 55.58
CA GLY A 277 -21.14 29.94 55.79
C GLY A 277 -21.21 28.96 56.94
#